data_AF-A0A956IP30-F1
#
_entry.id   AF-A0A956IP30-F1
#
_cell.length_a   1.000
_cell.length_b   1.000
_cell.length_c   1.000
_cell.angle_alpha   90.00
_cell.angle_beta   90.00
_cell.angle_gamma   90.00
#
_symmetry.space_group_name_H-M   'P 1'
#
loop_
_entity.id
_entity.type
_entity.pdbx_description
1 polymer ?
#
loop_
_entity_poly.entity_id
_entity_poly.type
_entity_poly.pdbx_seq_one_letter_code
_entity_poly.pdbx_strand_id
1 'polypeptide(L)'
;FSRLLVADAQSLSAASRQVSLVILATPLPVIESQLGWFADAPCVTDCGSAKRTICERAAALGLSSFCGGHPMAGKERGGFEHASAELFRGRSWFICPTEITDPSSIALAQQLATLLGAQPLVVDAADHDRGVALTSHANQLVASAMVKLAGRERRRFAGPGFADSTRVGGGPEAMWSGILERNADEVAAALGELEQELRRVRESLAQGDPAPALGLLAEARRLKRW
;
A
#
# COMPACT_ATOMS: atom_id res chain seq x y z
N PHE A 1 23.28 10.79 -9.63
CA PHE A 1 24.33 10.18 -8.79
C PHE A 1 23.72 9.01 -8.04
N SER A 2 24.06 7.77 -8.40
CA SER A 2 23.70 6.60 -7.59
C SER A 2 24.93 5.70 -7.50
N ARG A 3 25.57 5.68 -6.33
CA ARG A 3 26.50 4.61 -5.98
C ARG A 3 25.66 3.52 -5.32
N LEU A 4 25.65 2.33 -5.92
CA LEU A 4 25.17 1.13 -5.22
C LEU A 4 26.23 0.78 -4.18
N LEU A 5 25.93 1.00 -2.91
CA LEU A 5 26.78 0.58 -1.80
C LEU A 5 26.14 -0.66 -1.18
N VAL A 6 26.77 -1.82 -1.32
CA VAL A 6 26.52 -2.93 -0.41
C VAL A 6 27.27 -2.58 0.87
N ALA A 7 26.52 -2.18 1.90
CA ALA A 7 27.05 -1.58 3.11
C ALA A 7 26.40 -2.25 4.33
N ASP A 8 27.21 -2.56 5.35
CA ASP A 8 26.71 -3.03 6.64
C ASP A 8 25.98 -1.89 7.41
N ALA A 9 25.36 -2.24 8.54
CA ALA A 9 24.59 -1.29 9.35
C ALA A 9 25.40 -0.04 9.77
N GLN A 10 26.67 -0.24 10.13
CA GLN A 10 27.55 0.86 10.54
C GLN A 10 27.85 1.81 9.38
N SER A 11 28.11 1.24 8.21
CA SER A 11 28.39 1.98 6.99
C SER A 11 27.16 2.77 6.51
N LEU A 12 25.97 2.17 6.56
CA LEU A 12 24.71 2.84 6.22
C LEU A 12 24.38 3.97 7.20
N SER A 13 24.55 3.75 8.50
CA SER A 13 24.35 4.77 9.53
C SER A 13 25.31 5.96 9.32
N ALA A 14 26.60 5.70 9.10
CA ALA A 14 27.58 6.75 8.85
C ALA A 14 27.27 7.56 7.56
N ALA A 15 26.86 6.88 6.48
CA ALA A 15 26.46 7.54 5.24
C ALA A 15 25.20 8.39 5.41
N SER A 16 24.26 7.96 6.25
CA SER A 16 22.99 8.68 6.48
C SER A 16 23.19 10.09 7.06
N ARG A 17 24.27 10.30 7.81
CA ARG A 17 24.64 11.62 8.38
C ARG A 17 25.17 12.61 7.33
N GLN A 18 25.49 12.13 6.13
CA GLN A 18 26.06 12.94 5.04
C GLN A 18 25.04 13.31 3.96
N VAL A 19 23.77 12.90 4.13
CA VAL A 19 22.69 13.18 3.17
C VAL A 19 21.57 13.95 3.85
N SER A 20 20.81 14.71 3.06
CA SER A 20 19.65 15.46 3.57
C SER A 20 18.39 14.60 3.71
N LEU A 21 18.35 13.44 3.06
CA LEU A 21 17.17 12.57 3.02
C LEU A 21 17.57 11.11 2.83
N VAL A 22 16.99 10.23 3.65
CA VAL A 22 17.05 8.77 3.49
C VAL A 22 15.69 8.26 3.04
N ILE A 23 15.66 7.43 1.99
CA ILE A 23 14.44 6.79 1.46
C ILE A 23 14.58 5.28 1.63
N LEU A 24 13.69 4.67 2.42
CA LEU A 24 13.68 3.24 2.70
C LEU A 24 12.68 2.54 1.76
N ALA A 25 13.21 1.78 0.81
CA ALA A 25 12.42 1.10 -0.24
C ALA A 25 12.63 -0.42 -0.26
N THR A 26 12.99 -1.01 0.88
CA THR A 26 13.05 -2.47 1.08
C THR A 26 11.69 -3.00 1.57
N PRO A 27 11.49 -4.33 1.71
CA PRO A 27 10.25 -4.85 2.30
C PRO A 27 10.03 -4.31 3.72
N LEU A 28 8.77 -4.02 4.08
CA LEU A 28 8.38 -3.44 5.38
C LEU A 28 9.04 -4.09 6.61
N PRO A 29 9.10 -5.43 6.75
CA PRO A 29 9.78 -6.05 7.89
C PRO A 29 11.25 -5.65 8.01
N VAL A 30 11.92 -5.49 6.87
CA VAL A 30 13.32 -5.07 6.81
C VAL A 30 13.44 -3.62 7.24
N ILE A 31 12.59 -2.74 6.70
CA ILE A 31 12.55 -1.32 7.06
C ILE A 31 12.40 -1.14 8.58
N GLU A 32 11.41 -1.79 9.18
CA GLU A 32 11.11 -1.70 10.63
C GLU A 32 12.30 -2.15 11.49
N SER A 33 12.99 -3.23 11.07
CA SER A 33 14.14 -3.77 11.78
C SER A 33 15.37 -2.86 11.72
N GLN A 34 15.50 -2.04 10.67
CA GLN A 34 16.67 -1.20 10.41
C GLN A 34 16.44 0.27 10.76
N LEU A 35 15.21 0.65 11.12
CA LEU A 35 14.83 2.05 11.30
C LEU A 35 15.74 2.81 12.29
N GLY A 36 16.14 2.15 13.37
CA GLY A 36 17.04 2.73 14.38
C GLY A 36 18.46 3.02 13.88
N TRP A 37 18.90 2.45 12.76
CA TRP A 37 20.22 2.74 12.18
C TRP A 37 20.31 4.17 11.62
N PHE A 38 19.16 4.78 11.36
CA PHE A 38 19.03 6.10 10.74
C PHE A 38 18.61 7.17 11.76
N ALA A 39 18.82 6.93 13.06
CA ALA A 39 18.41 7.86 14.11
C ALA A 39 19.05 9.26 13.99
N ASP A 40 20.29 9.32 13.50
CA ASP A 40 21.03 10.57 13.28
C ASP A 40 20.82 11.16 11.88
N ALA A 41 19.97 10.55 11.05
CA ALA A 41 19.67 11.09 9.73
C ALA A 41 18.76 12.32 9.88
N PRO A 42 18.99 13.41 9.12
CA PRO A 42 18.20 14.63 9.24
C PRO A 42 16.74 14.44 8.82
N CYS A 43 16.47 13.54 7.87
CA CYS A 43 15.12 13.15 7.48
C CYS A 43 15.10 11.72 6.94
N VAL A 44 14.09 10.94 7.32
CA VAL A 44 13.87 9.57 6.87
C VAL A 44 12.44 9.41 6.40
N THR A 45 12.23 8.83 5.22
CA THR A 45 10.91 8.39 4.72
C THR A 45 11.00 6.97 4.21
N ASP A 46 9.85 6.30 4.09
CA ASP A 46 9.74 4.98 3.50
C ASP A 46 8.81 4.94 2.27
N CYS A 47 8.67 3.76 1.67
CA CYS A 47 7.75 3.47 0.56
C CYS A 47 6.82 2.27 0.81
N GLY A 48 6.69 1.82 2.06
CA GLY A 48 5.95 0.61 2.41
C GLY A 48 4.42 0.74 2.27
N SER A 49 3.72 -0.39 2.12
CA SER A 49 2.28 -0.38 1.80
C SER A 49 1.32 -0.32 3.00
N ALA A 50 1.85 -0.37 4.23
CA ALA A 50 1.12 -0.20 5.48
C ALA A 50 1.93 0.73 6.39
N LYS A 51 1.25 1.49 7.25
CA LYS A 51 1.82 2.67 7.92
C LYS A 51 1.74 2.64 9.44
N ARG A 52 0.74 1.99 10.06
CA ARG A 52 0.61 1.97 11.53
C ARG A 52 1.88 1.43 12.19
N THR A 53 2.29 0.22 11.85
CA THR A 53 3.40 -0.48 12.52
C THR A 53 4.74 0.26 12.40
N ILE A 54 5.06 0.80 11.23
CA ILE A 54 6.31 1.55 11.02
C ILE A 54 6.27 2.92 11.70
N CYS A 55 5.14 3.61 11.70
CA CYS A 55 4.98 4.91 12.39
C CYS A 55 5.04 4.73 13.91
N GLU A 56 4.39 3.71 14.45
CA GLU A 56 4.47 3.32 15.87
C GLU A 56 5.91 2.98 16.26
N ARG A 57 6.62 2.23 15.41
CA ARG A 57 8.02 1.89 15.63
C ARG A 57 8.91 3.13 15.63
N ALA A 58 8.70 4.08 14.71
CA ALA A 58 9.44 5.33 14.66
C ALA A 58 9.21 6.16 15.93
N ALA A 59 7.96 6.29 16.37
CA ALA A 59 7.60 6.99 17.59
C ALA A 59 8.22 6.35 18.84
N ALA A 60 8.18 5.00 18.95
CA ALA A 60 8.79 4.26 20.05
C ALA A 60 10.31 4.41 20.13
N LEU A 61 10.97 4.71 19.00
CA LEU A 61 12.39 5.01 18.92
C LEU A 61 12.72 6.50 19.12
N GLY A 62 11.71 7.37 19.27
CA GLY A 62 11.89 8.82 19.39
C GLY A 62 12.37 9.50 18.10
N LEU A 63 12.11 8.89 16.93
CA LEU A 63 12.61 9.37 15.64
C LEU A 63 11.75 10.49 15.07
N SER A 64 11.93 11.71 15.57
CA SER A 64 11.25 12.90 15.04
C SER A 64 11.61 13.20 13.58
N SER A 65 12.76 12.74 13.09
CA SER A 65 13.17 12.90 11.68
C SER A 65 12.42 11.98 10.72
N PHE A 66 11.65 10.99 11.20
CA PHE A 66 10.91 10.06 10.36
C PHE A 66 9.54 10.59 9.95
N CYS A 67 9.20 10.45 8.66
CA CYS A 67 7.87 10.68 8.12
C CYS A 67 7.49 9.50 7.22
N GLY A 68 6.40 8.79 7.53
CA GLY A 68 5.98 7.61 6.76
C GLY A 68 5.54 7.99 5.34
N GLY A 69 5.91 7.19 4.35
CA GLY A 69 5.58 7.42 2.94
C GLY A 69 5.01 6.19 2.26
N HIS A 70 3.99 6.36 1.43
CA HIS A 70 3.46 5.31 0.57
C HIS A 70 3.07 5.88 -0.80
N PRO A 71 3.95 5.76 -1.82
CA PRO A 71 3.54 6.02 -3.19
C PRO A 71 2.52 4.97 -3.63
N MET A 72 1.33 5.39 -4.06
CA MET A 72 0.33 4.52 -4.71
C MET A 72 0.71 4.25 -6.16
N ALA A 73 1.89 3.67 -6.33
CA ALA A 73 2.48 3.35 -7.61
C ALA A 73 3.11 1.96 -7.52
N GLY A 74 2.64 1.05 -8.35
CA GLY A 74 3.15 -0.31 -8.43
C GLY A 74 3.13 -0.80 -9.86
N LYS A 75 4.08 -1.67 -10.19
CA LYS A 75 4.08 -2.45 -11.44
C LYS A 75 3.93 -3.92 -11.09
N GLU A 76 3.38 -4.69 -12.01
CA GLU A 76 3.22 -6.14 -11.87
C GLU A 76 4.58 -6.88 -11.80
N ARG A 77 5.66 -6.23 -12.25
CA ARG A 77 7.03 -6.74 -12.16
C ARG A 77 7.88 -5.83 -11.28
N GLY A 78 8.49 -6.42 -10.24
CA GLY A 78 9.52 -5.78 -9.42
C GLY A 78 10.92 -5.99 -9.99
N GLY A 79 11.92 -5.26 -9.48
CA GLY A 79 13.29 -5.31 -9.97
C GLY A 79 13.78 -3.93 -10.46
N PHE A 80 15.07 -3.66 -10.27
CA PHE A 80 15.68 -2.38 -10.66
C PHE A 80 15.61 -2.14 -12.17
N GLU A 81 15.70 -3.21 -12.96
CA GLU A 81 15.55 -3.23 -14.42
C GLU A 81 14.17 -2.76 -14.90
N HIS A 82 13.17 -2.74 -14.00
CA HIS A 82 11.82 -2.28 -14.28
C HIS A 82 11.53 -0.88 -13.70
N ALA A 83 12.54 -0.24 -13.11
CA ALA A 83 12.44 1.13 -12.61
C ALA A 83 12.10 2.11 -13.74
N SER A 84 11.32 3.15 -13.42
CA SER A 84 10.98 4.21 -14.35
C SER A 84 10.87 5.53 -13.63
N ALA A 85 11.43 6.59 -14.22
CA ALA A 85 11.27 7.96 -13.74
C ALA A 85 9.81 8.44 -13.78
N GLU A 86 8.96 7.76 -14.53
CA GLU A 86 7.55 8.07 -14.72
C GLU A 86 6.63 7.40 -13.71
N LEU A 87 7.17 6.49 -12.87
CA LEU A 87 6.38 5.58 -12.04
C LEU A 87 5.36 6.31 -11.16
N PHE A 88 5.73 7.47 -10.63
CA PHE A 88 4.94 8.19 -9.64
C PHE A 88 4.08 9.32 -10.23
N ARG A 89 4.21 9.63 -11.53
CA ARG A 89 3.52 10.77 -12.14
C ARG A 89 2.00 10.64 -12.05
N GLY A 90 1.36 11.66 -11.50
CA GLY A 90 -0.09 11.73 -11.29
C GLY A 90 -0.63 10.71 -10.28
N ARG A 91 0.23 10.00 -9.54
CA ARG A 91 -0.19 9.03 -8.53
C ARG A 91 -0.25 9.69 -7.17
N SER A 92 -1.19 9.26 -6.33
CA SER A 92 -1.20 9.68 -4.93
C SER A 92 0.07 9.20 -4.22
N TRP A 93 0.58 10.02 -3.31
CA TRP A 93 1.64 9.65 -2.38
C TRP A 93 1.17 9.98 -0.97
N PHE A 94 0.86 8.96 -0.19
CA PHE A 94 0.44 9.16 1.19
C PHE A 94 1.64 9.49 2.07
N ILE A 95 1.46 10.49 2.93
CA ILE A 95 2.46 10.99 3.86
C ILE A 95 1.84 10.87 5.25
N CYS A 96 2.44 10.03 6.09
CA CYS A 96 1.93 9.65 7.40
C CYS A 96 2.91 10.12 8.48
N PRO A 97 2.80 11.37 8.97
CA PRO A 97 3.59 11.82 10.10
C PRO A 97 3.14 11.11 11.39
N THR A 98 4.04 11.08 12.37
CA THR A 98 3.72 10.76 13.77
C THR A 98 3.53 12.06 14.56
N GLU A 99 3.02 11.97 15.79
CA GLU A 99 2.87 13.13 16.68
C GLU A 99 4.21 13.84 16.98
N ILE A 100 5.32 13.12 16.92
CA ILE A 100 6.66 13.66 17.18
C ILE A 100 7.41 14.05 15.91
N THR A 101 6.83 13.83 14.73
CA THR A 101 7.50 14.09 13.45
C THR A 101 7.75 15.59 13.29
N ASP A 102 9.00 15.94 12.98
CA ASP A 102 9.41 17.32 12.72
C ASP A 102 8.67 17.85 11.47
N PRO A 103 8.04 19.04 11.54
CA PRO A 103 7.39 19.65 10.38
C PRO A 103 8.29 19.77 9.14
N SER A 104 9.61 19.91 9.32
CA SER A 104 10.57 19.93 8.21
C SER A 104 10.66 18.60 7.48
N SER A 105 10.54 17.46 8.17
CA SER A 105 10.47 16.13 7.55
C SER A 105 9.18 15.94 6.75
N ILE A 106 8.06 16.46 7.24
CA ILE A 106 6.77 16.45 6.51
C ILE A 106 6.91 17.25 5.21
N ALA A 107 7.44 18.47 5.31
CA ALA A 107 7.66 19.34 4.16
C ALA A 107 8.58 18.68 3.12
N LEU A 108 9.66 18.02 3.57
CA LEU A 108 10.59 17.36 2.67
C LEU A 108 9.96 16.14 1.98
N ALA A 109 9.13 15.35 2.68
CA ALA A 109 8.36 14.25 2.09
C ALA A 109 7.37 14.76 1.02
N GLN A 110 6.68 15.88 1.28
CA GLN A 110 5.78 16.52 0.31
C GLN A 110 6.53 17.03 -0.92
N GLN A 111 7.69 17.65 -0.71
CA GLN A 111 8.56 18.12 -1.79
C GLN A 111 9.07 16.95 -2.64
N LEU A 112 9.51 15.86 -2.02
CA LEU A 112 9.93 14.65 -2.72
C LEU A 112 8.81 14.12 -3.62
N ALA A 113 7.61 13.93 -3.07
CA ALA A 113 6.46 13.43 -3.82
C ALA A 113 6.15 14.33 -5.02
N THR A 114 6.11 15.65 -4.80
CA THR A 114 5.84 16.64 -5.86
C THR A 114 6.93 16.64 -6.94
N LEU A 115 8.21 16.55 -6.54
CA LEU A 115 9.35 16.49 -7.46
C LEU A 115 9.30 15.25 -8.36
N LEU A 116 8.80 14.13 -7.83
CA LEU A 116 8.58 12.89 -8.58
C LEU A 116 7.29 12.91 -9.42
N GLY A 117 6.55 14.02 -9.42
CA GLY A 117 5.31 14.21 -10.15
C GLY A 117 4.09 13.55 -9.50
N ALA A 118 4.21 13.09 -8.26
CA ALA A 118 3.11 12.52 -7.49
C ALA A 118 2.25 13.62 -6.85
N GLN A 119 1.09 13.23 -6.32
CA GLN A 119 0.16 14.07 -5.58
C GLN A 119 0.27 13.74 -4.09
N PRO A 120 0.96 14.57 -3.28
CA PRO A 120 1.10 14.29 -1.85
C PRO A 120 -0.24 14.43 -1.11
N LEU A 121 -0.52 13.48 -0.23
CA LEU A 121 -1.69 13.48 0.66
C LEU A 121 -1.23 13.19 2.08
N VAL A 122 -1.37 14.17 2.98
CA VAL A 122 -1.07 13.98 4.40
C VAL A 122 -2.27 13.35 5.09
N VAL A 123 -2.06 12.19 5.71
CA VAL A 123 -3.12 11.40 6.36
C VAL A 123 -2.55 10.70 7.60
N ASP A 124 -3.40 10.42 8.58
CA ASP A 124 -3.00 9.61 9.72
C ASP A 124 -2.73 8.16 9.30
N ALA A 125 -1.76 7.52 9.94
CA ALA A 125 -1.36 6.15 9.62
C ALA A 125 -2.53 5.15 9.74
N ALA A 126 -3.44 5.36 10.70
CA ALA A 126 -4.62 4.52 10.88
C ALA A 126 -5.63 4.69 9.74
N ASP A 127 -5.90 5.92 9.32
CA ASP A 127 -6.84 6.19 8.22
C ASP A 127 -6.26 5.73 6.86
N HIS A 128 -4.95 5.86 6.67
CA HIS A 128 -4.24 5.26 5.55
C HIS A 128 -4.50 3.75 5.51
N ASP A 129 -4.18 3.04 6.58
CA ASP A 129 -4.23 1.58 6.67
C ASP A 129 -5.64 1.02 6.50
N ARG A 130 -6.65 1.69 7.09
CA ARG A 130 -8.07 1.40 6.85
C ARG A 130 -8.45 1.63 5.40
N GLY A 131 -8.05 2.75 4.80
CA GLY A 131 -8.34 3.08 3.41
C GLY A 131 -7.76 2.08 2.41
N VAL A 132 -6.49 1.71 2.57
CA VAL A 132 -5.84 0.72 1.68
C VAL A 132 -6.29 -0.71 1.95
N ALA A 133 -6.83 -1.01 3.14
CA ALA A 133 -7.37 -2.33 3.46
C ALA A 133 -8.43 -2.76 2.44
N LEU A 134 -9.42 -1.90 2.16
CA LEU A 134 -10.45 -2.21 1.16
C LEU A 134 -9.95 -1.99 -0.26
N THR A 135 -9.33 -0.83 -0.52
CA THR A 135 -9.03 -0.38 -1.89
C THR A 135 -7.84 -1.09 -2.55
N SER A 136 -7.00 -1.78 -1.76
CA SER A 136 -5.82 -2.49 -2.24
C SER A 136 -5.74 -3.92 -1.69
N HIS A 137 -5.69 -4.09 -0.36
CA HIS A 137 -5.33 -5.37 0.24
C HIS A 137 -6.42 -6.44 0.12
N ALA A 138 -7.66 -6.13 0.50
CA ALA A 138 -8.80 -7.02 0.34
C ALA A 138 -9.10 -7.26 -1.15
N ASN A 139 -9.00 -6.21 -1.98
CA ASN A 139 -9.17 -6.32 -3.43
C ASN A 139 -8.21 -7.35 -4.06
N GLN A 140 -6.95 -7.37 -3.63
CA GLN A 140 -5.97 -8.38 -4.04
C GLN A 140 -6.45 -9.81 -3.72
N LEU A 141 -6.93 -10.04 -2.49
CA LEU A 141 -7.37 -11.35 -2.02
C LEU A 141 -8.64 -11.80 -2.75
N VAL A 142 -9.58 -10.89 -2.98
CA VAL A 142 -10.81 -11.15 -3.73
C VAL A 142 -10.50 -11.50 -5.19
N ALA A 143 -9.67 -10.72 -5.85
CA ALA A 143 -9.21 -11.01 -7.21
C ALA A 143 -8.52 -12.39 -7.27
N SER A 144 -7.65 -12.69 -6.31
CA SER A 144 -6.97 -13.99 -6.21
C SER A 144 -7.93 -15.15 -5.96
N ALA A 145 -8.95 -14.96 -5.12
CA ALA A 145 -10.00 -15.94 -4.87
C ALA A 145 -10.83 -16.20 -6.13
N MET A 146 -11.17 -15.16 -6.89
CA MET A 146 -11.88 -15.29 -8.17
C MET A 146 -11.06 -16.08 -9.20
N VAL A 147 -9.76 -15.81 -9.32
CA VAL A 147 -8.85 -16.60 -10.18
C VAL A 147 -8.81 -18.05 -9.74
N LYS A 148 -8.66 -18.30 -8.43
CA LYS A 148 -8.65 -19.66 -7.85
C LYS A 148 -9.95 -20.42 -8.15
N LEU A 149 -11.11 -19.79 -7.95
CA LEU A 149 -12.42 -20.38 -8.19
C LEU A 149 -12.71 -20.62 -9.67
N ALA A 150 -12.22 -19.75 -10.56
CA ALA A 150 -12.35 -19.96 -12.00
C ALA A 150 -11.61 -21.24 -12.43
N GLY A 151 -10.45 -21.51 -11.83
CA GLY A 151 -9.64 -22.69 -12.12
C GLY A 151 -9.35 -22.83 -13.62
N ARG A 152 -9.07 -24.05 -14.07
CA ARG A 152 -8.88 -24.31 -15.52
C ARG A 152 -10.22 -24.38 -16.26
N GLU A 153 -11.24 -24.94 -15.64
CA GLU A 153 -12.50 -25.24 -16.31
C GLU A 153 -13.35 -24.01 -16.62
N ARG A 154 -13.47 -23.06 -15.68
CA ARG A 154 -14.31 -21.88 -15.89
C ARG A 154 -13.56 -20.77 -16.62
N ARG A 155 -12.22 -20.79 -16.62
CA ARG A 155 -11.39 -19.82 -17.34
C ARG A 155 -11.65 -19.80 -18.84
N ARG A 156 -12.11 -20.90 -19.45
CA ARG A 156 -12.52 -20.92 -20.87
C ARG A 156 -13.72 -20.02 -21.18
N PHE A 157 -14.48 -19.61 -20.15
CA PHE A 157 -15.60 -18.67 -20.27
C PHE A 157 -15.21 -17.24 -19.87
N ALA A 158 -13.95 -17.00 -19.47
CA ALA A 158 -13.49 -15.69 -19.03
C ALA A 158 -13.39 -14.73 -20.22
N GLY A 159 -14.10 -13.61 -20.14
CA GLY A 159 -13.98 -12.49 -21.07
C GLY A 159 -13.06 -11.37 -20.54
N PRO A 160 -12.93 -10.26 -21.28
CA PRO A 160 -12.10 -9.11 -20.89
C PRO A 160 -12.40 -8.57 -19.49
N GLY A 161 -13.69 -8.49 -19.10
CA GLY A 161 -14.06 -8.00 -17.76
C GLY A 161 -13.57 -8.87 -16.60
N PHE A 162 -13.47 -10.20 -16.80
CA PHE A 162 -12.85 -11.08 -15.81
C PHE A 162 -11.34 -10.82 -15.73
N ALA A 163 -10.66 -10.70 -16.87
CA ALA A 163 -9.24 -10.39 -16.91
C ALA A 163 -8.92 -9.05 -16.20
N ASP A 164 -9.70 -8.01 -16.47
CA ASP A 164 -9.51 -6.69 -15.87
C ASP A 164 -9.78 -6.69 -14.35
N SER A 165 -10.89 -7.27 -13.92
CA SER A 165 -11.25 -7.33 -12.49
C SER A 165 -10.31 -8.21 -11.66
N THR A 166 -9.67 -9.19 -12.28
CA THR A 166 -8.73 -10.10 -11.62
C THR A 166 -7.26 -9.78 -11.86
N ARG A 167 -6.95 -8.71 -12.61
CA ARG A 167 -5.59 -8.37 -13.06
C ARG A 167 -4.57 -8.29 -11.92
N VAL A 168 -4.98 -7.80 -10.76
CA VAL A 168 -4.12 -7.67 -9.58
C VAL A 168 -3.91 -9.00 -8.84
N GLY A 169 -4.78 -9.98 -9.03
CA GLY A 169 -4.73 -11.26 -8.32
C GLY A 169 -3.46 -12.07 -8.59
N GLY A 170 -2.98 -12.79 -7.57
CA GLY A 170 -1.78 -13.63 -7.66
C GLY A 170 -0.45 -12.92 -7.36
N GLY A 171 -0.48 -11.88 -6.53
CA GLY A 171 0.74 -11.18 -6.11
C GLY A 171 1.73 -12.05 -5.31
N PRO A 172 3.03 -11.68 -5.29
CA PRO A 172 4.07 -12.51 -4.66
C PRO A 172 3.89 -12.70 -3.15
N GLU A 173 3.86 -13.95 -2.69
CA GLU A 173 3.59 -14.31 -1.29
C GLU A 173 4.55 -13.63 -0.30
N ALA A 174 5.84 -13.58 -0.63
CA ALA A 174 6.86 -12.96 0.23
C ALA A 174 6.62 -11.45 0.46
N MET A 175 6.07 -10.74 -0.54
CA MET A 175 5.72 -9.34 -0.39
C MET A 175 4.43 -9.18 0.42
N TRP A 176 3.42 -10.00 0.11
CA TRP A 176 2.10 -9.90 0.71
C TRP A 176 2.04 -10.38 2.16
N SER A 177 2.90 -11.33 2.59
CA SER A 177 3.00 -11.70 4.01
C SER A 177 3.32 -10.49 4.88
N GLY A 178 4.30 -9.67 4.48
CA GLY A 178 4.64 -8.46 5.21
C GLY A 178 3.49 -7.46 5.32
N ILE A 179 2.72 -7.26 4.23
CA ILE A 179 1.57 -6.36 4.19
C ILE A 179 0.42 -6.89 5.07
N LEU A 180 0.07 -8.16 4.91
CA LEU A 180 -1.07 -8.76 5.59
C LEU A 180 -0.82 -8.88 7.09
N GLU A 181 0.40 -9.19 7.54
CA GLU A 181 0.73 -9.22 8.97
C GLU A 181 0.55 -7.86 9.66
N ARG A 182 0.81 -6.76 8.95
CA ARG A 182 0.79 -5.39 9.50
C ARG A 182 -0.57 -4.72 9.42
N ASN A 183 -1.50 -5.29 8.64
CA ASN A 183 -2.82 -4.73 8.44
C ASN A 183 -3.94 -5.77 8.53
N ALA A 184 -3.70 -6.89 9.22
CA ALA A 184 -4.58 -8.06 9.24
C ALA A 184 -5.99 -7.75 9.73
N ASP A 185 -6.09 -6.93 10.78
CA ASP A 185 -7.33 -6.49 11.40
C ASP A 185 -8.18 -5.65 10.45
N GLU A 186 -7.60 -4.61 9.84
CA GLU A 186 -8.32 -3.76 8.88
C GLU A 186 -8.69 -4.53 7.60
N VAL A 187 -7.84 -5.45 7.16
CA VAL A 187 -8.15 -6.35 6.03
C VAL A 187 -9.28 -7.31 6.37
N ALA A 188 -9.27 -7.89 7.57
CA ALA A 188 -10.35 -8.77 8.02
C ALA A 188 -11.69 -8.02 8.15
N ALA A 189 -11.66 -6.79 8.66
CA ALA A 189 -12.84 -5.92 8.71
C ALA A 189 -13.40 -5.64 7.31
N ALA A 190 -12.54 -5.21 6.37
CA ALA A 190 -12.93 -4.93 4.98
C ALA A 190 -13.49 -6.18 4.26
N LEU A 191 -12.92 -7.36 4.50
CA LEU A 191 -13.44 -8.62 3.97
C LEU A 191 -14.79 -8.98 4.60
N GLY A 192 -14.99 -8.71 5.89
CA GLY A 192 -16.26 -8.91 6.58
C GLY A 192 -17.38 -8.03 6.01
N GLU A 193 -17.11 -6.76 5.73
CA GLU A 193 -18.05 -5.86 5.05
C GLU A 193 -18.42 -6.39 3.66
N LEU A 194 -17.44 -6.81 2.87
CA LEU A 194 -17.67 -7.40 1.55
C LEU A 194 -18.49 -8.69 1.64
N GLU A 195 -18.22 -9.55 2.63
CA GLU A 195 -18.96 -10.78 2.84
C GLU A 195 -20.44 -10.49 3.11
N GLN A 196 -20.75 -9.47 3.91
CA GLN A 196 -22.13 -9.08 4.21
C GLN A 196 -22.87 -8.63 2.95
N GLU A 197 -22.25 -7.79 2.12
CA GLU A 197 -22.83 -7.34 0.84
C GLU A 197 -23.09 -8.51 -0.11
N LEU A 198 -22.11 -9.39 -0.30
CA LEU A 198 -22.24 -10.56 -1.16
C LEU A 198 -23.26 -11.56 -0.62
N ARG A 199 -23.34 -11.74 0.70
CA ARG A 199 -24.31 -12.63 1.35
C ARG A 199 -25.74 -12.15 1.11
N ARG A 200 -26.00 -10.86 1.30
CA ARG A 200 -27.32 -10.25 1.04
C ARG A 200 -27.76 -10.49 -0.40
N VAL A 201 -26.88 -10.26 -1.37
CA VAL A 201 -27.17 -10.51 -2.79
C VAL A 201 -27.41 -11.99 -3.06
N ARG A 202 -26.55 -12.87 -2.55
CA ARG A 202 -26.67 -14.33 -2.73
C ARG A 202 -28.00 -14.86 -2.21
N GLU A 203 -28.39 -14.47 -1.00
CA GLU A 203 -29.61 -14.96 -0.34
C GLU A 203 -30.88 -14.51 -1.07
N SER A 204 -30.91 -13.26 -1.53
CA SER A 204 -32.04 -12.75 -2.32
C SER A 204 -32.16 -13.44 -3.68
N LEU A 205 -31.03 -13.64 -4.37
CA LEU A 205 -31.02 -14.39 -5.64
C LEU A 205 -31.46 -15.85 -5.47
N ALA A 206 -31.10 -16.50 -4.36
CA ALA A 206 -31.55 -17.86 -4.05
C ALA A 206 -33.07 -17.95 -3.82
N GLN A 207 -33.71 -16.84 -3.45
CA GLN A 207 -35.17 -16.71 -3.31
C GLN A 207 -35.87 -16.25 -4.60
N GLY A 208 -35.12 -16.05 -5.69
CA GLY A 208 -35.65 -15.54 -6.95
C GLY A 208 -35.92 -14.03 -6.97
N ASP A 209 -35.41 -13.29 -5.98
CA ASP A 209 -35.52 -11.83 -5.93
C ASP A 209 -34.21 -11.17 -6.44
N PRO A 210 -34.24 -10.46 -7.57
CA PRO A 210 -33.05 -9.76 -8.07
C PRO A 210 -32.90 -8.34 -7.49
N ALA A 211 -33.87 -7.82 -6.74
CA ALA A 211 -33.91 -6.40 -6.38
C ALA A 211 -32.66 -5.93 -5.59
N PRO A 212 -32.14 -6.66 -4.58
CA PRO A 212 -30.90 -6.29 -3.90
C PRO A 212 -29.67 -6.26 -4.82
N ALA A 213 -29.57 -7.20 -5.77
CA ALA A 213 -28.48 -7.21 -6.74
C ALA A 213 -28.52 -5.97 -7.65
N LEU A 214 -29.72 -5.62 -8.13
CA LEU A 214 -29.92 -4.42 -8.94
C LEU A 214 -29.63 -3.13 -8.13
N GLY A 215 -29.99 -3.11 -6.85
CA GLY A 215 -29.68 -2.04 -5.92
C GLY A 215 -28.17 -1.83 -5.78
N LEU A 216 -27.41 -2.90 -5.53
CA LEU A 216 -25.95 -2.86 -5.47
C LEU A 216 -25.34 -2.29 -6.75
N LEU A 217 -25.80 -2.75 -7.93
CA LEU A 217 -25.32 -2.25 -9.22
C LEU A 217 -25.62 -0.75 -9.42
N ALA A 218 -26.82 -0.30 -9.04
CA ALA A 218 -27.22 1.10 -9.16
C ALA A 218 -26.41 2.01 -8.24
N GLU A 219 -26.19 1.58 -7.00
CA GLU A 219 -25.37 2.31 -6.03
C GLU A 219 -23.91 2.39 -6.49
N ALA A 220 -23.31 1.27 -6.88
CA ALA A 220 -21.93 1.26 -7.40
C ALA A 220 -21.79 2.19 -8.62
N ARG A 221 -22.78 2.22 -9.53
CA ARG A 221 -22.80 3.13 -10.68
C ARG A 221 -22.82 4.60 -10.27
N ARG A 222 -23.54 4.94 -9.20
CA ARG A 222 -23.64 6.31 -8.66
C ARG A 222 -22.34 6.77 -8.00
N LEU A 223 -21.63 5.85 -7.33
CA LEU A 223 -20.42 6.15 -6.56
C LEU A 223 -19.14 6.15 -7.42
N LYS A 224 -19.11 5.36 -8.50
CA LYS A 224 -17.96 5.31 -9.41
C LYS A 224 -17.82 6.64 -10.16
N ARG A 225 -16.88 7.49 -9.72
CA ARG A 225 -16.61 8.84 -10.25
C ARG A 225 -15.16 9.01 -10.74
N TRP A 226 -14.58 7.94 -11.26
CA TRP A 226 -13.22 7.89 -11.77
C TRP A 226 -13.16 7.05 -13.04
#